data_AF-A0A193G8T2-F1
#
_entry.id   AF-A0A193G8T2-F1
#
_cell.length_a   1.000
_cell.length_b   1.000
_cell.length_c   1.000
_cell.angle_alpha   90.00
_cell.angle_beta   90.00
_cell.angle_gamma   90.00
#
_symmetry.space_group_name_H-M   'P 1'
#
loop_
_entity.id
_entity.type
_entity.pdbx_description
1 polymer ?
#
loop_
_entity_poly.entity_id
_entity_poly.type
_entity_poly.pdbx_seq_one_letter_code
_entity_poly.pdbx_strand_id
1 'polypeptide(L)'
;MTSASVMRLDDPQAFGAFLFNSKLYMALETSFGKQIEAAFVSQYPIGSVNKWIEAPEKRAEFAALEGLSREEKAQQRLNSVWREIDKSVVVGNRRYLTSIKSGPNTINDTQVQGMTRAIIDNYRAWVQQTRVTYPEVTGIDVVLGLTYGTDRTTNNKENQILVKLLQNGFEEADRANEPGVLIDSETRSVRVYRCIGMDFWSFIGKPDNRPAANFVFLEVLLALAKALGRGVENADIETRINLKLQQLALALSKLMFPRQSLPAWVRDDFSEGQLFWFATAITAFYDEGI
;
A
#
# COMPACT_ATOMS: atom_id res chain seq x y z
N MET A 1 -1.48 19.20 -28.24
CA MET A 1 -2.82 18.70 -28.65
C MET A 1 -2.78 17.39 -29.44
N THR A 2 -1.63 16.70 -29.57
CA THR A 2 -1.49 15.46 -30.36
C THR A 2 -1.62 14.16 -29.55
N SER A 3 -1.63 14.22 -28.22
CA SER A 3 -1.76 13.04 -27.34
C SER A 3 -3.22 12.66 -27.01
N ALA A 4 -4.15 13.63 -27.04
CA ALA A 4 -5.56 13.38 -26.73
C ALA A 4 -6.32 12.63 -27.86
N SER A 5 -5.90 12.81 -29.11
CA SER A 5 -6.53 12.16 -30.28
C SER A 5 -6.18 10.67 -30.41
N VAL A 6 -5.05 10.23 -29.85
CA VAL A 6 -4.61 8.83 -29.92
C VAL A 6 -5.46 7.92 -29.01
N MET A 7 -6.03 8.46 -27.93
CA MET A 7 -6.90 7.74 -27.00
C MET A 7 -8.38 8.08 -27.14
N ARG A 8 -8.77 8.89 -28.14
CA ARG A 8 -10.14 9.41 -28.32
C ARG A 8 -10.69 10.13 -27.08
N LEU A 9 -9.86 10.92 -26.42
CA LEU A 9 -10.23 11.67 -25.20
C LEU A 9 -10.88 13.03 -25.49
N ASP A 10 -11.15 13.30 -26.76
CA ASP A 10 -11.96 14.40 -27.27
C ASP A 10 -13.47 14.14 -27.14
N ASP A 11 -13.87 12.88 -26.90
CA ASP A 11 -15.23 12.50 -26.51
C ASP A 11 -15.39 12.60 -24.97
N PRO A 12 -16.26 13.50 -24.46
CA PRO A 12 -16.52 13.65 -23.02
C PRO A 12 -16.96 12.35 -22.32
N GLN A 13 -17.65 11.43 -23.00
CA GLN A 13 -18.02 10.13 -22.42
C GLN A 13 -16.84 9.18 -22.32
N ALA A 14 -16.03 9.07 -23.36
CA ALA A 14 -14.82 8.25 -23.36
C ALA A 14 -13.80 8.75 -22.33
N PHE A 15 -13.66 10.08 -22.20
CA PHE A 15 -12.81 10.70 -21.19
C PHE A 15 -13.37 10.56 -19.77
N GLY A 16 -14.67 10.77 -19.57
CA GLY A 16 -15.35 10.53 -18.30
C GLY A 16 -15.22 9.08 -17.83
N ALA A 17 -15.39 8.12 -18.74
CA ALA A 17 -15.15 6.71 -18.48
C ALA A 17 -13.67 6.42 -18.17
N PHE A 18 -12.74 7.02 -18.91
CA PHE A 18 -11.31 6.88 -18.65
C PHE A 18 -10.91 7.39 -17.27
N LEU A 19 -11.35 8.60 -16.87
CA LEU A 19 -11.07 9.15 -15.55
C LEU A 19 -11.78 8.40 -14.44
N PHE A 20 -13.05 8.06 -14.63
CA PHE A 20 -13.84 7.31 -13.66
C PHE A 20 -13.23 5.93 -13.44
N ASN A 21 -12.91 5.19 -14.51
CA ASN A 21 -12.23 3.91 -14.40
C ASN A 21 -10.85 4.10 -13.77
N SER A 22 -10.03 5.07 -14.20
CA SER A 22 -8.68 5.24 -13.64
C SER A 22 -8.71 5.59 -12.14
N LYS A 23 -9.60 6.48 -11.71
CA LYS A 23 -9.74 6.88 -10.30
C LYS A 23 -10.42 5.79 -9.46
N LEU A 24 -11.46 5.14 -9.98
CA LEU A 24 -12.12 4.03 -9.32
C LEU A 24 -11.17 2.85 -9.17
N TYR A 25 -10.44 2.45 -10.22
CA TYR A 25 -9.44 1.38 -10.15
C TYR A 25 -8.31 1.74 -9.18
N MET A 26 -7.79 2.97 -9.18
CA MET A 26 -6.78 3.39 -8.19
C MET A 26 -7.30 3.39 -6.75
N ALA A 27 -8.52 3.90 -6.52
CA ALA A 27 -9.14 3.94 -5.20
C ALA A 27 -9.50 2.53 -4.70
N LEU A 28 -9.99 1.67 -5.59
CA LEU A 28 -10.22 0.25 -5.31
C LEU A 28 -8.90 -0.45 -5.01
N GLU A 29 -7.83 -0.21 -5.77
CA GLU A 29 -6.52 -0.83 -5.53
C GLU A 29 -5.93 -0.40 -4.17
N THR A 30 -6.02 0.89 -3.84
CA THR A 30 -5.50 1.44 -2.58
C THR A 30 -6.32 0.98 -1.37
N SER A 31 -7.66 1.01 -1.48
CA SER A 31 -8.55 0.53 -0.42
C SER A 31 -8.49 -0.98 -0.25
N PHE A 32 -8.37 -1.73 -1.35
CA PHE A 32 -8.16 -3.17 -1.34
C PHE A 32 -6.84 -3.52 -0.64
N GLY A 33 -5.73 -2.83 -0.95
CA GLY A 33 -4.45 -3.04 -0.26
C GLY A 33 -4.58 -2.91 1.26
N LYS A 34 -5.21 -1.84 1.75
CA LYS A 34 -5.45 -1.63 3.19
C LYS A 34 -6.35 -2.69 3.81
N GLN A 35 -7.42 -3.09 3.13
CA GLN A 35 -8.35 -4.11 3.62
C GLN A 35 -7.68 -5.49 3.67
N ILE A 36 -6.90 -5.82 2.65
CA ILE A 36 -6.14 -7.07 2.58
C ILE A 36 -5.12 -7.15 3.72
N GLU A 37 -4.39 -6.05 3.96
CA GLU A 37 -3.47 -5.95 5.09
C GLU A 37 -4.20 -6.18 6.42
N ALA A 38 -5.28 -5.42 6.68
CA ALA A 38 -5.99 -5.47 7.95
C ALA A 38 -6.65 -6.84 8.22
N ALA A 39 -7.20 -7.47 7.18
CA ALA A 39 -7.97 -8.70 7.32
C ALA A 39 -7.10 -9.97 7.36
N PHE A 40 -6.03 -10.03 6.57
CA PHE A 40 -5.31 -11.29 6.36
C PHE A 40 -3.96 -11.36 7.05
N VAL A 41 -3.18 -10.28 7.08
CA VAL A 41 -1.78 -10.33 7.53
C VAL A 41 -1.67 -10.77 9.00
N SER A 42 -2.59 -10.32 9.85
CA SER A 42 -2.64 -10.62 11.29
C SER A 42 -2.93 -12.10 11.63
N GLN A 43 -3.33 -12.93 10.67
CA GLN A 43 -3.57 -14.36 10.88
C GLN A 43 -2.27 -15.19 10.83
N TYR A 44 -1.22 -14.62 10.25
CA TYR A 44 0.08 -15.25 10.03
C TYR A 44 1.14 -14.71 11.01
N PRO A 45 2.31 -15.37 11.16
CA PRO A 45 2.76 -16.61 10.53
C PRO A 45 2.03 -17.89 10.99
N ILE A 46 2.04 -18.92 10.14
CA ILE A 46 1.51 -20.25 10.45
C ILE A 46 2.40 -20.93 11.49
N GLY A 47 1.80 -21.50 12.53
CA GLY A 47 2.53 -22.23 13.57
C GLY A 47 3.32 -21.35 14.55
N SER A 48 3.25 -20.02 14.41
CA SER A 48 3.80 -19.06 15.37
C SER A 48 2.70 -18.54 16.31
N VAL A 49 3.04 -18.40 17.60
CA VAL A 49 2.20 -17.71 18.59
C VAL A 49 2.20 -16.21 18.32
N ASN A 50 3.35 -15.65 17.96
CA ASN A 50 3.46 -14.25 17.55
C ASN A 50 2.86 -14.08 16.15
N LYS A 51 2.02 -13.06 16.00
CA LYS A 51 1.37 -12.69 14.74
C LYS A 51 1.87 -11.34 14.24
N TRP A 52 1.68 -11.08 12.95
CA TRP A 52 1.95 -9.77 12.39
C TRP A 52 1.07 -8.71 13.05
N ILE A 53 1.71 -7.78 13.75
CA ILE A 53 1.07 -6.66 14.44
C ILE A 53 1.74 -5.36 14.04
N GLU A 54 1.11 -4.23 14.33
CA GLU A 54 1.86 -2.97 14.35
C GLU A 54 2.98 -3.06 15.39
N ALA A 55 4.15 -2.52 15.06
CA ALA A 55 5.27 -2.50 15.98
C ALA A 55 4.85 -1.86 17.33
N PRO A 56 5.10 -2.50 18.49
CA PRO A 56 4.75 -1.93 19.79
C PRO A 56 5.31 -0.52 20.00
N GLU A 57 6.51 -0.26 19.46
CA GLU A 57 7.17 1.03 19.47
C GLU A 57 6.39 2.08 18.67
N LYS A 58 5.90 1.72 17.48
CA LYS A 58 5.01 2.57 16.68
C LYS A 58 3.73 2.90 17.44
N ARG A 59 3.11 1.90 18.07
CA ARG A 59 1.89 2.12 18.88
C ARG A 59 2.16 3.04 20.07
N ALA A 60 3.32 2.90 20.72
CA ALA A 60 3.75 3.79 21.80
C ALA A 60 3.97 5.23 21.31
N GLU A 61 4.58 5.42 20.13
CA GLU A 61 4.69 6.75 19.48
C GLU A 61 3.30 7.36 19.27
N PHE A 62 2.33 6.59 18.76
CA PHE A 62 0.97 7.10 18.54
C PHE A 62 0.20 7.37 19.86
N ALA A 63 0.38 6.54 20.89
CA ALA A 63 -0.24 6.76 22.19
C ALA A 63 0.27 8.06 22.85
N ALA A 64 1.55 8.39 22.67
CA ALA A 64 2.13 9.65 23.15
C ALA A 64 1.54 10.90 22.46
N LEU A 65 0.82 10.73 21.35
CA LEU A 65 0.15 11.81 20.64
C LEU A 65 -1.29 12.06 21.13
N GLU A 66 -1.84 11.21 22.00
CA GLU A 66 -3.18 11.41 22.55
C GLU A 66 -3.26 12.72 23.34
N GLY A 67 -4.39 13.43 23.23
CA GLY A 67 -4.58 14.74 23.89
C GLY A 67 -3.95 15.96 23.19
N LEU A 68 -3.03 15.76 22.23
CA LEU A 68 -2.42 16.87 21.48
C LEU A 68 -3.34 17.44 20.39
N SER A 69 -3.14 18.72 20.04
CA SER A 69 -3.77 19.39 18.89
C SER A 69 -3.33 18.78 17.55
N ARG A 70 -4.00 19.14 16.45
CA ARG A 70 -3.65 18.62 15.12
C ARG A 70 -2.27 19.07 14.68
N GLU A 71 -1.92 20.32 14.96
CA GLU A 71 -0.64 20.95 14.65
C GLU A 71 0.50 20.30 15.43
N GLU A 72 0.32 20.08 16.74
CA GLU A 72 1.31 19.40 17.59
C GLU A 72 1.51 17.95 17.18
N LYS A 73 0.43 17.25 16.84
CA LYS A 73 0.50 15.88 16.28
C LYS A 73 1.29 15.85 14.98
N ALA A 74 1.06 16.80 14.09
CA ALA A 74 1.79 16.89 12.82
C ALA A 74 3.29 17.14 13.06
N GLN A 75 3.63 18.04 13.99
CA GLN A 75 5.02 18.34 14.32
C GLN A 75 5.76 17.14 14.91
N GLN A 76 5.14 16.41 15.85
CA GLN A 76 5.76 15.23 16.45
C GLN A 76 5.88 14.06 15.46
N ARG A 77 4.92 13.90 14.54
CA ARG A 77 4.96 12.87 13.50
C ARG A 77 6.13 13.02 12.51
N LEU A 78 6.74 14.21 12.40
CA LEU A 78 7.95 14.41 11.59
C LEU A 78 9.13 13.57 12.11
N ASN A 79 9.13 13.23 13.40
CA ASN A 79 10.20 12.49 14.04
C ASN A 79 9.89 11.00 14.24
N SER A 80 8.76 10.50 13.72
CA SER A 80 8.38 9.09 13.88
C SER A 80 9.35 8.19 13.11
N VAL A 81 10.07 7.37 13.87
CA VAL A 81 11.09 6.45 13.34
C VAL A 81 10.44 5.22 12.70
N TRP A 82 9.21 4.89 13.10
CA TRP A 82 8.47 3.71 12.64
C TRP A 82 7.45 3.99 11.55
N ARG A 83 7.38 5.23 11.05
CA ARG A 83 6.39 5.67 10.07
C ARG A 83 6.25 4.73 8.88
N GLU A 84 7.39 4.34 8.30
CA GLU A 84 7.47 3.52 7.08
C GLU A 84 7.33 2.01 7.33
N ILE A 85 7.22 1.56 8.58
CA ILE A 85 7.01 0.13 8.91
C ILE A 85 5.53 -0.11 9.19
N ASP A 86 4.88 -0.94 8.39
CA ASP A 86 3.45 -1.23 8.50
C ASP A 86 3.18 -2.33 9.54
N LYS A 87 3.94 -3.44 9.47
CA LYS A 87 3.80 -4.57 10.39
C LYS A 87 5.15 -5.11 10.86
N SER A 88 5.13 -5.78 12.01
CA SER A 88 6.26 -6.54 12.53
C SER A 88 5.83 -7.84 13.19
N VAL A 89 6.73 -8.83 13.20
CA VAL A 89 6.58 -10.08 13.94
C VAL A 89 7.95 -10.60 14.39
N VAL A 90 8.00 -11.30 15.52
CA VAL A 90 9.20 -12.02 15.98
C VAL A 90 8.98 -13.51 15.76
N VAL A 91 9.91 -14.15 15.02
CA VAL A 91 9.93 -15.59 14.80
C VAL A 91 11.36 -16.09 15.04
N GLY A 92 11.52 -17.04 15.95
CA GLY A 92 12.84 -17.49 16.39
C GLY A 92 13.63 -16.35 17.04
N ASN A 93 14.88 -16.17 16.62
CA ASN A 93 15.79 -15.12 17.11
C ASN A 93 15.81 -13.88 16.20
N ARG A 94 14.84 -13.72 15.30
CA ARG A 94 14.78 -12.59 14.38
C ARG A 94 13.43 -11.87 14.48
N ARG A 95 13.49 -10.55 14.30
CA ARG A 95 12.31 -9.73 14.09
C ARG A 95 12.20 -9.33 12.63
N TYR A 96 11.04 -9.54 12.05
CA TYR A 96 10.73 -9.15 10.69
C TYR A 96 9.87 -7.89 10.71
N LEU A 97 10.30 -6.88 9.97
CA LEU A 97 9.63 -5.59 9.77
C LEU A 97 9.24 -5.53 8.30
N THR A 98 8.03 -5.08 7.98
CA THR A 98 7.61 -4.96 6.58
C THR A 98 6.87 -3.67 6.31
N SER A 99 7.19 -3.07 5.16
CA SER A 99 6.37 -2.07 4.50
C SER A 99 5.55 -2.80 3.43
N ILE A 100 4.24 -2.58 3.42
CA ILE A 100 3.30 -3.24 2.52
C ILE A 100 2.78 -2.19 1.54
N LYS A 101 2.90 -2.48 0.24
CA LYS A 101 2.23 -1.71 -0.82
C LYS A 101 1.38 -2.65 -1.65
N SER A 102 0.27 -2.13 -2.17
CA SER A 102 -0.68 -2.93 -2.94
C SER A 102 0.03 -3.60 -4.11
N GLY A 103 0.77 -2.86 -4.95
CA GLY A 103 1.36 -3.48 -6.12
C GLY A 103 2.46 -2.73 -6.87
N PRO A 104 2.77 -3.23 -8.08
CA PRO A 104 3.88 -2.81 -8.94
C PRO A 104 4.04 -1.33 -9.23
N ASN A 105 2.93 -0.59 -9.26
CA ASN A 105 2.91 0.83 -9.66
C ASN A 105 2.65 1.77 -8.47
N THR A 106 2.58 1.22 -7.25
CA THR A 106 2.24 1.98 -6.05
C THR A 106 3.44 2.76 -5.49
N ILE A 107 4.66 2.41 -5.90
CA ILE A 107 5.90 3.08 -5.48
C ILE A 107 6.32 4.08 -6.55
N ASN A 108 6.43 5.36 -6.19
CA ASN A 108 6.95 6.46 -7.00
C ASN A 108 8.32 6.95 -6.49
N ASP A 109 8.92 7.93 -7.18
CA ASP A 109 10.25 8.45 -6.84
C ASP A 109 10.35 9.04 -5.42
N THR A 110 9.31 9.74 -4.97
CA THR A 110 9.25 10.27 -3.61
C THR A 110 9.22 9.16 -2.57
N GLN A 111 8.48 8.08 -2.83
CA GLN A 111 8.44 6.91 -1.95
C GLN A 111 9.75 6.12 -1.97
N VAL A 112 10.43 6.04 -3.11
CA VAL A 112 11.80 5.48 -3.17
C VAL A 112 12.73 6.26 -2.25
N GLN A 113 12.73 7.59 -2.35
CA GLN A 113 13.57 8.44 -1.50
C GLN A 113 13.20 8.30 -0.02
N GLY A 114 11.91 8.38 0.31
CA GLY A 114 11.40 8.26 1.68
C GLY A 114 11.78 6.93 2.33
N MET A 115 11.51 5.81 1.65
CA MET A 115 11.85 4.48 2.17
C MET A 115 13.36 4.26 2.29
N THR A 116 14.14 4.68 1.28
CA THR A 116 15.61 4.59 1.32
C THR A 116 16.15 5.35 2.53
N ARG A 117 15.69 6.59 2.73
CA ARG A 117 16.14 7.43 3.84
C ARG A 117 15.69 6.87 5.18
N ALA A 118 14.45 6.38 5.27
CA ALA A 118 13.94 5.76 6.48
C ALA A 118 14.82 4.58 6.91
N ILE A 119 15.22 3.72 5.97
CA ILE A 119 16.10 2.59 6.28
C ILE A 119 17.48 3.09 6.74
N ILE A 120 18.14 3.94 5.95
CA ILE A 120 19.50 4.44 6.23
C ILE A 120 19.57 5.13 7.59
N ASP A 121 18.60 5.99 7.89
CA ASP A 121 18.63 6.83 9.08
C ASP A 121 18.25 6.07 10.36
N ASN A 122 17.41 5.04 10.22
CA ASN A 122 16.70 4.48 11.37
C ASN A 122 17.00 3.01 11.67
N TYR A 123 17.68 2.25 10.79
CA TYR A 123 17.89 0.82 11.05
C TYR A 123 18.56 0.53 12.40
N ARG A 124 19.50 1.40 12.83
CA ARG A 124 20.15 1.28 14.14
C ARG A 124 19.18 1.50 15.29
N ALA A 125 18.30 2.49 15.18
CA ALA A 125 17.25 2.75 16.16
C ALA A 125 16.26 1.58 16.22
N TRP A 126 15.87 1.02 15.07
CA TRP A 126 15.01 -0.17 15.01
C TRP A 126 15.66 -1.38 15.69
N VAL A 127 16.96 -1.63 15.47
CA VAL A 127 17.70 -2.70 16.15
C VAL A 127 17.75 -2.45 17.66
N GLN A 128 18.13 -1.23 18.07
CA GLN A 128 18.24 -0.89 19.49
C GLN A 128 16.92 -1.07 20.22
N GLN A 129 15.83 -0.52 19.68
CA GLN A 129 14.52 -0.65 20.29
C GLN A 129 14.00 -2.09 20.23
N THR A 130 14.30 -2.83 19.16
CA THR A 130 13.99 -4.27 19.09
C THR A 130 14.67 -5.05 20.21
N ARG A 131 15.93 -4.77 20.53
CA ARG A 131 16.64 -5.45 21.64
C ARG A 131 16.08 -5.09 23.02
N VAL A 132 15.48 -3.91 23.17
CA VAL A 132 14.78 -3.52 24.39
C VAL A 132 13.45 -4.27 24.50
N THR A 133 12.67 -4.30 23.42
CA THR A 133 11.35 -4.95 23.39
C THR A 133 11.44 -6.48 23.40
N TYR A 134 12.45 -7.04 22.72
CA TYR A 134 12.67 -8.47 22.50
C TYR A 134 14.17 -8.82 22.70
N PRO A 135 14.63 -9.02 23.96
CA PRO A 135 16.05 -9.22 24.27
C PRO A 135 16.71 -10.43 23.60
N GLU A 136 15.94 -11.44 23.23
CA GLU A 136 16.38 -12.65 22.55
C GLU A 136 16.63 -12.48 21.05
N VAL A 137 16.20 -11.35 20.47
CA VAL A 137 16.35 -11.08 19.04
C VAL A 137 17.78 -10.63 18.72
N THR A 138 18.44 -11.37 17.82
CA THR A 138 19.84 -11.10 17.42
C THR A 138 19.95 -10.21 16.20
N GLY A 139 18.86 -10.06 15.42
CA GLY A 139 18.86 -9.25 14.21
C GLY A 139 17.46 -8.99 13.66
N ILE A 140 17.38 -8.06 12.70
CA ILE A 140 16.12 -7.67 12.07
C ILE A 140 16.16 -7.87 10.55
N ASP A 141 15.00 -8.12 9.98
CA ASP A 141 14.78 -8.11 8.53
C ASP A 141 13.83 -6.97 8.20
N VAL A 142 14.18 -6.13 7.24
CA VAL A 142 13.33 -5.05 6.71
C VAL A 142 12.91 -5.43 5.30
N VAL A 143 11.62 -5.73 5.11
CA VAL A 143 11.11 -6.32 3.87
C VAL A 143 10.19 -5.35 3.15
N LEU A 144 10.56 -5.01 1.92
CA LEU A 144 9.75 -4.23 0.98
C LEU A 144 8.73 -5.17 0.32
N GLY A 145 7.50 -5.16 0.81
CA GLY A 145 6.43 -6.06 0.39
C GLY A 145 5.50 -5.46 -0.66
N LEU A 146 5.30 -6.18 -1.76
CA LEU A 146 4.26 -5.90 -2.75
C LEU A 146 3.24 -7.05 -2.76
N THR A 147 1.97 -6.76 -2.49
CA THR A 147 0.96 -7.82 -2.29
C THR A 147 0.63 -8.62 -3.56
N TYR A 148 0.86 -8.04 -4.74
CA TYR A 148 0.69 -8.72 -6.03
C TYR A 148 1.76 -8.28 -7.04
N GLY A 149 1.86 -9.03 -8.14
CA GLY A 149 2.85 -8.82 -9.21
C GLY A 149 3.98 -9.85 -9.21
N THR A 150 4.97 -9.60 -10.06
CA THR A 150 6.20 -10.36 -10.25
C THR A 150 7.35 -9.42 -10.56
N ASP A 151 8.58 -9.92 -10.52
CA ASP A 151 9.80 -9.19 -10.94
C ASP A 151 9.71 -8.59 -12.35
N ARG A 152 8.93 -9.22 -13.25
CA ARG A 152 8.77 -8.74 -14.63
C ARG A 152 7.73 -7.64 -14.77
N THR A 153 6.85 -7.49 -13.78
CA THR A 153 5.72 -6.56 -13.85
C THR A 153 5.91 -5.33 -12.98
N THR A 154 6.92 -5.29 -12.11
CA THR A 154 7.21 -4.10 -11.30
C THR A 154 7.75 -2.96 -12.14
N ASN A 155 7.54 -1.74 -11.65
CA ASN A 155 8.15 -0.54 -12.21
C ASN A 155 9.63 -0.37 -11.77
N ASN A 156 10.21 -1.41 -11.18
CA ASN A 156 11.60 -1.51 -10.73
C ASN A 156 12.00 -0.55 -9.59
N LYS A 157 11.04 0.18 -8.99
CA LYS A 157 11.32 1.18 -7.94
C LYS A 157 11.80 0.55 -6.64
N GLU A 158 11.34 -0.66 -6.33
CA GLU A 158 11.83 -1.46 -5.20
C GLU A 158 13.32 -1.83 -5.36
N ASN A 159 13.76 -2.17 -6.57
CA ASN A 159 15.19 -2.41 -6.84
C ASN A 159 16.01 -1.12 -6.77
N GLN A 160 15.44 0.03 -7.15
CA GLN A 160 16.12 1.31 -6.96
C GLN A 160 16.39 1.61 -5.49
N ILE A 161 15.50 1.22 -4.57
CA ILE A 161 15.75 1.31 -3.13
C ILE A 161 16.96 0.45 -2.76
N LEU A 162 16.99 -0.83 -3.17
CA LEU A 162 18.12 -1.73 -2.88
C LEU A 162 19.45 -1.22 -3.43
N VAL A 163 19.47 -0.72 -4.68
CA VAL A 163 20.68 -0.14 -5.28
C VAL A 163 21.17 1.08 -4.51
N LYS A 164 20.28 1.93 -4.02
CA LYS A 164 20.67 3.07 -3.18
C LYS A 164 21.22 2.61 -1.82
N LEU A 165 20.68 1.54 -1.24
CA LEU A 165 21.20 0.97 0.01
C LEU A 165 22.61 0.39 -0.17
N LEU A 166 22.89 -0.26 -1.30
CA LEU A 166 24.25 -0.71 -1.65
C LEU A 166 25.27 0.44 -1.68
N GLN A 167 24.83 1.65 -2.04
CA GLN A 167 25.66 2.86 -2.03
C GLN A 167 25.81 3.48 -0.62
N ASN A 168 25.12 2.94 0.39
CA ASN A 168 24.99 3.52 1.73
C ASN A 168 25.22 2.47 2.85
N GLY A 169 26.28 1.68 2.74
CA GLY A 169 26.75 0.81 3.84
C GLY A 169 26.04 -0.55 3.94
N PHE A 170 25.26 -0.93 2.93
CA PHE A 170 24.78 -2.30 2.77
C PHE A 170 25.55 -3.02 1.66
N GLU A 171 25.61 -4.35 1.75
CA GLU A 171 26.21 -5.23 0.75
C GLU A 171 25.30 -6.43 0.48
N GLU A 172 25.50 -7.14 -0.63
CA GLU A 172 24.76 -8.40 -0.85
C GLU A 172 25.23 -9.47 0.13
N ALA A 173 24.29 -10.09 0.83
CA ALA A 173 24.57 -11.11 1.85
C ALA A 173 25.21 -12.35 1.22
N ASP A 174 24.64 -12.82 0.12
CA ASP A 174 25.14 -13.93 -0.70
C ASP A 174 24.56 -13.80 -2.12
N ARG A 175 25.37 -13.33 -3.07
CA ARG A 175 24.92 -13.15 -4.46
C ARG A 175 24.54 -14.45 -5.16
N ALA A 176 25.14 -15.56 -4.77
CA ALA A 176 24.96 -16.85 -5.44
C ALA A 176 23.68 -17.55 -4.95
N ASN A 177 23.40 -17.49 -3.65
CA ASN A 177 22.30 -18.24 -3.05
C ASN A 177 21.11 -17.35 -2.62
N GLU A 178 21.35 -16.07 -2.32
CA GLU A 178 20.33 -15.12 -1.84
C GLU A 178 20.39 -13.78 -2.62
N PRO A 179 20.27 -13.79 -3.95
CA PRO A 179 20.40 -12.58 -4.76
C PRO A 179 19.35 -11.53 -4.34
N GLY A 180 19.80 -10.29 -4.17
CA GLY A 180 18.94 -9.17 -3.75
C GLY A 180 18.62 -9.12 -2.24
N VAL A 181 19.20 -10.02 -1.44
CA VAL A 181 19.23 -9.86 0.02
C VAL A 181 20.44 -9.02 0.40
N LEU A 182 20.16 -7.81 0.88
CA LEU A 182 21.19 -6.92 1.40
C LEU A 182 21.37 -7.12 2.89
N ILE A 183 22.58 -6.90 3.37
CA ILE A 183 22.94 -6.97 4.78
C ILE A 183 23.78 -5.75 5.15
N ASP A 184 23.61 -5.22 6.36
CA ASP A 184 24.47 -4.12 6.82
C ASP A 184 25.91 -4.62 6.97
N SER A 185 26.87 -3.86 6.44
CA SER A 185 28.26 -4.32 6.35
C SER A 185 28.99 -4.34 7.70
N GLU A 186 28.54 -3.52 8.66
CA GLU A 186 29.22 -3.35 9.95
C GLU A 186 28.88 -4.45 10.95
N THR A 187 27.59 -4.72 11.16
CA THR A 187 27.10 -5.61 12.23
C THR A 187 26.55 -6.92 11.70
N ARG A 188 26.23 -6.98 10.40
CA ARG A 188 25.55 -8.11 9.75
C ARG A 188 24.26 -8.54 10.46
N SER A 189 23.61 -7.64 11.18
CA SER A 189 22.44 -7.92 12.00
C SER A 189 21.13 -7.50 11.32
N VAL A 190 21.21 -6.60 10.34
CA VAL A 190 20.08 -6.06 9.58
C VAL A 190 20.12 -6.57 8.16
N ARG A 191 19.05 -7.23 7.73
CA ARG A 191 18.84 -7.61 6.34
C ARG A 191 17.77 -6.74 5.69
N VAL A 192 17.94 -6.41 4.42
CA VAL A 192 16.95 -5.68 3.62
C VAL A 192 16.73 -6.37 2.29
N TYR A 193 15.48 -6.65 1.94
CA TYR A 193 15.13 -7.27 0.67
C TYR A 193 13.69 -6.97 0.27
N ARG A 194 13.33 -7.35 -0.95
CA ARG A 194 11.98 -7.25 -1.49
C ARG A 194 11.29 -8.60 -1.54
N CYS A 195 9.98 -8.60 -1.40
CA CYS A 195 9.13 -9.77 -1.66
C CYS A 195 7.90 -9.32 -2.45
N ILE A 196 7.55 -10.05 -3.50
CA ILE A 196 6.55 -9.61 -4.48
C ILE A 196 5.54 -10.74 -4.73
N GLY A 197 4.25 -10.41 -4.67
CA GLY A 197 3.18 -11.34 -4.99
C GLY A 197 3.26 -12.62 -4.17
N MET A 198 3.47 -13.76 -4.83
CA MET A 198 3.57 -15.06 -4.16
C MET A 198 4.68 -15.08 -3.09
N ASP A 199 5.83 -14.47 -3.37
CA ASP A 199 6.94 -14.45 -2.41
C ASP A 199 6.62 -13.59 -1.19
N PHE A 200 5.86 -12.51 -1.38
CA PHE A 200 5.35 -11.70 -0.28
C PHE A 200 4.40 -12.50 0.61
N TRP A 201 3.44 -13.21 0.02
CA TRP A 201 2.50 -14.01 0.81
C TRP A 201 3.18 -15.18 1.52
N SER A 202 4.18 -15.78 0.89
CA SER A 202 5.00 -16.83 1.50
C SER A 202 5.81 -16.28 2.68
N PHE A 203 6.36 -15.07 2.55
CA PHE A 203 7.02 -14.34 3.62
C PHE A 203 6.08 -14.00 4.78
N ILE A 204 4.89 -13.46 4.51
CA ILE A 204 3.88 -13.22 5.54
C ILE A 204 3.50 -14.52 6.24
N GLY A 205 3.29 -15.59 5.46
CA GLY A 205 2.90 -16.91 5.92
C GLY A 205 3.91 -17.58 6.85
N LYS A 206 5.20 -17.53 6.52
CA LYS A 206 6.27 -18.13 7.32
C LYS A 206 7.63 -17.47 7.01
N PRO A 207 7.98 -16.36 7.69
CA PRO A 207 9.13 -15.53 7.32
C PRO A 207 10.50 -16.20 7.54
N ASP A 208 10.57 -17.20 8.41
CA ASP A 208 11.75 -18.03 8.69
C ASP A 208 11.88 -19.25 7.77
N ASN A 209 10.81 -19.62 7.05
CA ASN A 209 10.80 -20.73 6.09
C ASN A 209 9.72 -20.50 5.01
N ARG A 210 10.01 -19.55 4.10
CA ARG A 210 9.09 -19.12 3.04
C ARG A 210 8.58 -20.27 2.15
N PRO A 211 9.44 -21.22 1.68
CA PRO A 211 8.97 -22.32 0.84
C PRO A 211 7.85 -23.16 1.47
N ALA A 212 7.87 -23.33 2.79
CA ALA A 212 6.84 -24.07 3.52
C ALA A 212 5.48 -23.34 3.58
N ALA A 213 5.40 -22.08 3.15
CA ALA A 213 4.19 -21.26 3.10
C ALA A 213 3.86 -20.76 1.68
N ASN A 214 4.42 -21.39 0.63
CA ASN A 214 4.18 -20.99 -0.77
C ASN A 214 2.70 -21.03 -1.20
N PHE A 215 1.83 -21.70 -0.45
CA PHE A 215 0.39 -21.79 -0.71
C PHE A 215 -0.43 -20.64 -0.11
N VAL A 216 0.15 -19.79 0.74
CA VAL A 216 -0.60 -18.75 1.47
C VAL A 216 -1.30 -17.75 0.56
N PHE A 217 -0.72 -17.43 -0.60
CA PHE A 217 -1.41 -16.57 -1.59
C PHE A 217 -2.75 -17.20 -2.03
N LEU A 218 -2.79 -18.53 -2.21
CA LEU A 218 -3.98 -19.26 -2.61
C LEU A 218 -5.02 -19.27 -1.49
N GLU A 219 -4.59 -19.41 -0.23
CA GLU A 219 -5.49 -19.31 0.92
C GLU A 219 -6.18 -17.94 0.98
N VAL A 220 -5.42 -16.85 0.77
CA VAL A 220 -5.97 -15.49 0.70
C VAL A 220 -6.97 -15.37 -0.46
N LEU A 221 -6.62 -15.86 -1.66
CA LEU A 221 -7.52 -15.82 -2.82
C LEU A 221 -8.81 -16.63 -2.59
N LEU A 222 -8.71 -17.83 -2.01
CA LEU A 222 -9.87 -18.68 -1.70
C LEU A 222 -10.74 -18.06 -0.61
N ALA A 223 -10.13 -17.43 0.40
CA ALA A 223 -10.87 -16.73 1.45
C ALA A 223 -11.62 -15.52 0.89
N LEU A 224 -10.98 -14.74 0.00
CA LEU A 224 -11.64 -13.66 -0.74
C LEU A 224 -12.78 -14.18 -1.61
N ALA A 225 -12.56 -15.24 -2.40
CA ALA A 225 -13.59 -15.85 -3.22
C ALA A 225 -14.78 -16.35 -2.39
N LYS A 226 -14.51 -16.95 -1.23
CA LYS A 226 -15.53 -17.41 -0.28
C LYS A 226 -16.27 -16.23 0.38
N ALA A 227 -15.58 -15.16 0.75
CA ALA A 227 -16.20 -13.96 1.29
C ALA A 227 -17.11 -13.28 0.25
N LEU A 228 -16.63 -13.18 -1.00
CA LEU A 228 -17.43 -12.74 -2.13
C LEU A 228 -18.65 -13.64 -2.34
N GLY A 229 -18.49 -14.96 -2.23
CA GLY A 229 -19.61 -15.91 -2.34
C GLY A 229 -20.64 -15.80 -1.21
N ARG A 230 -20.22 -15.46 0.02
CA ARG A 230 -21.12 -15.30 1.19
C ARG A 230 -21.88 -13.96 1.20
N GLY A 231 -21.29 -12.88 0.70
CA GLY A 231 -21.97 -11.58 0.61
C GLY A 231 -23.09 -11.52 -0.45
N VAL A 232 -23.45 -12.67 -1.02
CA VAL A 232 -24.07 -12.80 -2.34
C VAL A 232 -25.28 -13.74 -2.28
N GLU A 233 -25.76 -14.17 -1.12
CA GLU A 233 -26.72 -15.28 -0.99
C GLU A 233 -28.16 -15.11 -1.52
N ASN A 234 -28.57 -14.03 -2.21
CA ASN A 234 -29.99 -13.87 -2.64
C ASN A 234 -30.30 -13.30 -4.05
N ALA A 235 -29.46 -13.51 -5.07
CA ALA A 235 -29.82 -13.17 -6.48
C ALA A 235 -28.97 -13.95 -7.50
N ASP A 236 -29.10 -13.77 -8.81
CA ASP A 236 -28.13 -14.27 -9.80
C ASP A 236 -27.00 -13.24 -10.03
N ILE A 237 -25.91 -13.64 -10.71
CA ILE A 237 -24.72 -12.79 -10.91
C ILE A 237 -25.07 -11.49 -11.65
N GLU A 238 -25.92 -11.59 -12.67
CA GLU A 238 -26.33 -10.46 -13.52
C GLU A 238 -27.17 -9.45 -12.74
N THR A 239 -28.15 -9.92 -11.97
CA THR A 239 -28.99 -9.10 -11.09
C THR A 239 -28.15 -8.36 -10.05
N ARG A 240 -27.10 -8.99 -9.49
CA ARG A 240 -26.24 -8.36 -8.47
C ARG A 240 -25.25 -7.36 -9.04
N ILE A 241 -24.68 -7.64 -10.21
CA ILE A 241 -23.87 -6.68 -10.96
C ILE A 241 -24.72 -5.46 -11.29
N ASN A 242 -25.95 -5.66 -11.78
CA ASN A 242 -26.90 -4.59 -12.06
C ASN A 242 -27.24 -3.78 -10.80
N LEU A 243 -27.38 -4.42 -9.63
CA LEU A 243 -27.63 -3.75 -8.35
C LEU A 243 -26.44 -2.90 -7.88
N LYS A 244 -25.21 -3.38 -8.06
CA LYS A 244 -24.00 -2.60 -7.79
C LYS A 244 -23.82 -1.44 -8.78
N LEU A 245 -24.12 -1.65 -10.05
CA LEU A 245 -24.15 -0.59 -11.06
C LEU A 245 -25.23 0.46 -10.76
N GLN A 246 -26.39 0.05 -10.25
CA GLN A 246 -27.44 0.97 -9.79
C GLN A 246 -27.02 1.77 -8.55
N GLN A 247 -26.39 1.14 -7.55
CA GLN A 247 -25.86 1.85 -6.38
C GLN A 247 -24.79 2.87 -6.79
N LEU A 248 -23.94 2.51 -7.75
CA LEU A 248 -22.94 3.41 -8.33
C LEU A 248 -23.60 4.56 -9.10
N ALA A 249 -24.62 4.28 -9.91
CA ALA A 249 -25.39 5.29 -10.64
C ALA A 249 -26.11 6.26 -9.69
N LEU A 250 -26.62 5.77 -8.55
CA LEU A 250 -27.28 6.59 -7.53
C LEU A 250 -26.28 7.48 -6.76
N ALA A 251 -25.06 6.99 -6.52
CA ALA A 251 -23.98 7.80 -5.97
C ALA A 251 -23.55 8.89 -6.98
N LEU A 252 -23.45 8.53 -8.26
CA LEU A 252 -23.18 9.47 -9.35
C LEU A 252 -24.30 10.53 -9.51
N SER A 253 -25.56 10.16 -9.32
CA SER A 253 -26.66 11.13 -9.41
C SER A 253 -26.62 12.18 -8.29
N LYS A 254 -25.96 11.90 -7.15
CA LYS A 254 -25.75 12.88 -6.08
C LYS A 254 -24.66 13.91 -6.41
N LEU A 255 -23.83 13.64 -7.41
CA LEU A 255 -22.82 14.57 -7.93
C LEU A 255 -23.41 15.51 -9.01
N MET A 256 -24.70 15.38 -9.32
CA MET A 256 -25.37 16.26 -10.29
C MET A 256 -25.69 17.61 -9.66
N PHE A 257 -25.31 18.68 -10.34
CA PHE A 257 -25.72 20.03 -9.95
C PHE A 257 -27.25 20.19 -10.06
N PRO A 258 -27.92 20.81 -9.08
CA PRO A 258 -29.34 21.12 -9.17
C PRO A 258 -29.64 21.96 -10.43
N ARG A 259 -30.84 21.78 -11.01
CA ARG A 259 -31.26 22.60 -12.16
C ARG A 259 -31.13 24.09 -11.83
N GLN A 260 -30.45 24.83 -12.70
CA GLN A 260 -30.23 26.29 -12.62
C GLN A 260 -29.42 26.77 -11.40
N SER A 261 -28.66 25.89 -10.72
CA SER A 261 -27.83 26.29 -9.57
C SER A 261 -26.54 27.03 -9.95
N LEU A 262 -26.20 27.11 -11.23
CA LEU A 262 -24.98 27.77 -11.69
C LEU A 262 -25.23 29.28 -11.86
N PRO A 263 -24.37 30.15 -11.29
CA PRO A 263 -24.45 31.60 -11.49
C PRO A 263 -24.50 31.97 -12.98
N ALA A 264 -25.19 33.07 -13.33
CA ALA A 264 -25.38 33.46 -14.73
C ALA A 264 -24.07 33.57 -15.52
N TRP A 265 -23.05 34.21 -14.94
CA TRP A 265 -21.73 34.35 -15.56
C TRP A 265 -21.05 33.00 -15.86
N VAL A 266 -21.29 31.96 -15.05
CA VAL A 266 -20.76 30.61 -15.29
C VAL A 266 -21.45 29.95 -16.48
N ARG A 267 -22.73 30.25 -16.71
CA ARG A 267 -23.50 29.73 -17.84
C ARG A 267 -23.17 30.45 -19.15
N ASP A 268 -22.83 31.73 -19.06
CA ASP A 268 -22.60 32.59 -20.23
C ASP A 268 -21.15 32.51 -20.74
N ASP A 269 -20.18 32.34 -19.84
CA ASP A 269 -18.75 32.45 -20.16
C ASP A 269 -18.05 31.09 -20.38
N PHE A 270 -18.70 29.97 -20.05
CA PHE A 270 -18.10 28.64 -20.16
C PHE A 270 -18.96 27.70 -21.00
N SER A 271 -18.31 26.97 -21.90
CA SER A 271 -18.95 25.86 -22.61
C SER A 271 -19.23 24.67 -21.69
N GLU A 272 -20.23 23.86 -22.04
CA GLU A 272 -20.59 22.63 -21.33
C GLU A 272 -19.37 21.71 -21.12
N GLY A 273 -18.50 21.60 -22.13
CA GLY A 273 -17.23 20.90 -22.02
C GLY A 273 -16.34 21.49 -20.92
N GLN A 274 -16.09 22.80 -20.93
CA GLN A 274 -15.24 23.47 -19.93
C GLN A 274 -15.78 23.35 -18.50
N LEU A 275 -17.11 23.38 -18.31
CA LEU A 275 -17.75 23.16 -17.02
C LEU A 275 -17.63 21.71 -16.53
N PHE A 276 -17.73 20.75 -17.45
CA PHE A 276 -17.47 19.33 -17.15
C PHE A 276 -16.01 19.10 -16.73
N TRP A 277 -15.05 19.70 -17.43
CA TRP A 277 -13.62 19.69 -17.06
C TRP A 277 -13.39 20.32 -15.68
N PHE A 278 -14.07 21.42 -15.37
CA PHE A 278 -13.98 22.11 -14.08
C PHE A 278 -14.58 21.31 -12.92
N ALA A 279 -15.77 20.71 -13.09
CA ALA A 279 -16.40 19.86 -12.08
C ALA A 279 -15.55 18.61 -11.76
N THR A 280 -14.96 18.00 -12.79
CA THR A 280 -14.04 16.88 -12.66
C THR A 280 -12.76 17.26 -11.92
N ALA A 281 -12.23 18.47 -12.17
CA ALA A 281 -11.10 19.00 -11.41
C ALA A 281 -11.48 19.28 -9.95
N ILE A 282 -12.64 19.87 -9.68
CA ILE A 282 -13.14 20.13 -8.32
C ILE A 282 -13.25 18.83 -7.51
N THR A 283 -13.72 17.73 -8.08
CA THR A 283 -13.77 16.43 -7.36
C THR A 283 -12.38 15.87 -7.02
N ALA A 284 -11.32 16.32 -7.70
CA ALA A 284 -9.94 16.01 -7.33
C ALA A 284 -9.39 16.93 -6.22
N PHE A 285 -10.03 18.07 -5.96
CA PHE A 285 -9.60 19.08 -4.96
C PHE A 285 -10.50 19.14 -3.71
N TYR A 286 -11.76 18.73 -3.80
CA TYR A 286 -12.75 18.68 -2.71
C TYR A 286 -13.15 17.23 -2.38
N ASP A 287 -12.15 16.36 -2.23
CA ASP A 287 -12.33 15.05 -1.60
C ASP A 287 -12.56 15.28 -0.09
N GLU A 288 -13.80 15.18 0.38
CA GLU A 288 -14.11 15.25 1.82
C GLU A 288 -13.65 13.99 2.59
N GLY A 289 -13.01 13.03 1.91
CA GLY A 289 -12.54 11.79 2.50
C GLY A 289 -13.71 10.85 2.77
N ILE A 290 -13.65 9.66 2.18
CA ILE A 290 -14.44 8.51 2.64
C ILE A 290 -13.73 7.87 3.83
#